data_AF-A0A9P0K123-F1
#
_entry.id   AF-A0A9P0K123-F1
#
_cell.length_a   1.000
_cell.length_b   1.000
_cell.length_c   1.000
_cell.angle_alpha   90.00
_cell.angle_beta   90.00
_cell.angle_gamma   90.00
#
_symmetry.space_group_name_H-M   'P 1'
#
loop_
_entity.id
_entity.type
_entity.pdbx_description
1 polymer ?
#
loop_
_entity_poly.entity_id
_entity_poly.type
_entity_poly.pdbx_seq_one_letter_code
_entity_poly.pdbx_strand_id
1 'polypeptide(L)'
;MVLQEENVELLDHPPYSPDLNPNDFFTFPKIKNRLRGQRFQSLEEAVDAFKNAVLDLPANEWNKCFENWFEGMPMCINLRGEYFEKQ
;
A
#
# COMPACT_ATOMS: atom_id res chain seq x y z
N MET A 1 22.92 -2.24 -8.65
CA MET A 1 23.22 -1.79 -10.02
C MET A 1 21.98 -1.28 -10.73
N VAL A 2 20.94 -2.09 -11.02
CA VAL A 2 19.74 -1.63 -11.76
C VAL A 2 19.10 -0.32 -11.24
N LEU A 3 18.83 -0.20 -9.93
CA LEU A 3 18.17 1.01 -9.39
C LEU A 3 19.04 2.27 -9.49
N GLN A 4 20.36 2.10 -9.45
CA GLN A 4 21.32 3.20 -9.65
C GLN A 4 21.42 3.59 -11.12
N GLU A 5 21.35 2.61 -12.03
CA GLU A 5 21.33 2.83 -13.48
C GLU A 5 20.06 3.59 -13.90
N GLU A 6 18.92 3.31 -13.26
CA GLU A 6 17.63 3.98 -13.49
C GLU A 6 17.46 5.29 -12.70
N ASN A 7 18.49 5.74 -11.97
CA ASN A 7 18.47 6.96 -11.14
C ASN A 7 17.28 7.02 -10.16
N VAL A 8 16.94 5.88 -9.54
CA VAL A 8 15.88 5.76 -8.54
C VAL A 8 16.48 5.95 -7.15
N GLU A 9 16.00 6.97 -6.43
CA GLU A 9 16.36 7.18 -5.03
C GLU A 9 15.56 6.23 -4.13
N LEU A 10 16.26 5.59 -3.20
CA LEU A 10 15.64 4.69 -2.21
C LEU A 10 15.35 5.46 -0.94
N LEU A 11 14.11 5.33 -0.46
CA LEU A 11 13.73 5.83 0.86
C LEU A 11 14.07 4.78 1.91
N ASP A 12 14.64 5.23 3.02
CA ASP A 12 14.85 4.38 4.19
C ASP A 12 13.51 3.88 4.72
N HIS A 13 13.42 2.57 4.92
CA HIS A 13 12.22 1.92 5.45
C HIS A 13 12.58 1.09 6.69
N PRO A 14 11.98 1.37 7.85
CA PRO A 14 12.22 0.60 9.06
C PRO A 14 11.74 -0.86 8.92
N PRO A 15 12.47 -1.84 9.49
CA PRO A 15 12.01 -3.22 9.53
C PRO A 15 10.65 -3.36 10.24
N TYR A 16 9.80 -4.24 9.73
CA TYR A 16 8.52 -4.61 10.35
C TYR A 16 7.53 -3.44 10.53
N SER A 17 7.52 -2.45 9.64
CA SER A 17 6.59 -1.30 9.70
C SER A 17 5.52 -1.33 8.58
N PRO A 18 4.58 -2.30 8.60
CA PRO A 18 3.48 -2.35 7.64
C PRO A 18 2.56 -1.12 7.73
N ASP A 19 2.48 -0.50 8.90
CA ASP A 19 1.76 0.76 9.16
C ASP A 19 2.37 1.97 8.43
N LEU A 20 3.63 1.85 7.98
CA LEU A 20 4.32 2.83 7.13
C LEU A 20 4.48 2.36 5.67
N ASN A 21 3.92 1.21 5.28
CA ASN A 21 3.97 0.72 3.90
C ASN A 21 2.61 0.94 3.18
N PRO A 22 2.54 1.85 2.19
CA PRO A 22 1.32 2.12 1.43
C PRO A 22 0.63 0.88 0.84
N ASN A 23 1.39 -0.15 0.47
CA ASN A 23 0.78 -1.37 -0.04
C ASN A 23 0.04 -2.15 1.05
N ASP A 24 0.60 -2.20 2.25
CA ASP A 24 0.06 -2.98 3.37
C ASP A 24 -1.12 -2.29 4.04
N PHE A 25 -1.04 -0.98 4.32
CA PHE A 25 -2.14 -0.28 4.99
C PHE A 25 -3.25 0.19 4.04
N PHE A 26 -2.97 0.38 2.74
CA PHE A 26 -3.93 0.95 1.79
C PHE A 26 -4.27 0.02 0.61
N THR A 27 -3.31 -0.32 -0.25
CA THR A 27 -3.61 -0.98 -1.53
C THR A 27 -4.20 -2.37 -1.31
N PHE A 28 -3.52 -3.25 -0.58
CA PHE A 28 -3.99 -4.62 -0.39
C PHE A 28 -5.32 -4.69 0.34
N PRO A 29 -5.57 -3.97 1.45
CA PRO A 29 -6.88 -3.98 2.11
C PRO A 29 -8.00 -3.53 1.16
N LYS A 30 -7.81 -2.45 0.41
CA LYS A 30 -8.84 -1.94 -0.52
C LYS A 30 -9.16 -2.94 -1.63
N ILE A 31 -8.14 -3.46 -2.30
CA ILE A 31 -8.35 -4.40 -3.40
C ILE A 31 -8.93 -5.72 -2.89
N LYS A 32 -8.42 -6.26 -1.77
CA LYS A 32 -8.97 -7.47 -1.14
C LYS A 32 -10.43 -7.28 -0.74
N ASN A 33 -10.80 -6.11 -0.21
CA ASN A 33 -12.19 -5.81 0.14
C ASN A 33 -13.09 -5.76 -1.09
N ARG A 34 -12.63 -5.17 -2.19
CA ARG A 34 -13.38 -5.11 -3.44
C ARG A 34 -13.58 -6.48 -4.09
N LEU A 35 -12.56 -7.33 -4.03
CA LEU A 35 -12.60 -8.69 -4.58
C LEU A 35 -13.18 -9.73 -3.60
N ARG A 36 -13.61 -9.28 -2.40
CA ARG A 36 -14.07 -10.18 -1.35
C ARG A 36 -15.27 -10.99 -1.82
N GLY A 37 -15.18 -12.30 -1.61
CA GLY A 37 -16.27 -13.24 -1.95
C GLY A 37 -16.31 -13.68 -3.41
N GLN A 38 -15.49 -13.09 -4.28
CA GLN A 38 -15.37 -13.55 -5.67
C GLN A 38 -14.64 -14.90 -5.74
N ARG A 39 -14.97 -15.68 -6.77
CA ARG A 39 -14.33 -16.97 -7.09
C ARG A 39 -13.89 -16.91 -8.54
N PHE A 40 -12.60 -17.10 -8.75
CA PHE A 40 -11.98 -17.10 -10.07
C PHE A 40 -11.74 -18.54 -10.50
N GLN A 41 -12.00 -18.84 -11.76
CA GLN A 41 -11.83 -20.17 -12.36
C GLN A 41 -10.39 -20.39 -12.84
N SER A 42 -9.62 -19.32 -13.03
CA SER A 42 -8.22 -19.40 -13.44
C SER A 42 -7.35 -18.33 -12.77
N LEU A 43 -6.03 -18.51 -12.90
CA LEU A 43 -5.04 -17.54 -12.42
C LEU A 43 -5.15 -16.22 -13.21
N GLU A 44 -5.34 -16.31 -14.52
CA GLU A 44 -5.47 -15.17 -15.42
C GLU A 44 -6.66 -14.30 -15.02
N GLU A 45 -7.81 -14.93 -14.75
CA GLU A 45 -9.00 -14.22 -14.29
C GLU A 45 -8.75 -13.49 -12.96
N ALA A 46 -8.06 -14.14 -12.00
CA ALA A 46 -7.72 -13.52 -10.73
C ALA A 46 -6.75 -12.33 -10.89
N VAL A 47 -5.76 -12.47 -11.78
CA VAL A 47 -4.79 -11.40 -12.08
C VAL A 47 -5.47 -10.22 -12.76
N ASP A 48 -6.36 -10.47 -13.72
CA ASP A 48 -7.08 -9.41 -14.42
C ASP A 48 -8.08 -8.71 -13.51
N ALA A 49 -8.77 -9.45 -12.64
CA ALA A 49 -9.63 -8.87 -11.61
C ALA A 49 -8.84 -7.94 -10.66
N PHE A 50 -7.63 -8.35 -10.25
CA PHE A 50 -6.75 -7.51 -9.43
C PHE A 50 -6.30 -6.25 -10.18
N LYS A 51 -5.80 -6.38 -11.42
CA LYS A 51 -5.37 -5.26 -12.25
C LYS A 51 -6.49 -4.24 -12.45
N ASN A 52 -7.67 -4.71 -12.85
CA ASN A 52 -8.84 -3.85 -13.05
C ASN A 52 -9.25 -3.16 -11.75
N ALA A 53 -9.26 -3.89 -10.63
CA ALA A 53 -9.57 -3.30 -9.33
C ALA A 53 -8.61 -2.17 -8.94
N VAL A 54 -7.32 -2.29 -9.27
CA VAL A 54 -6.30 -1.25 -9.06
C VAL A 54 -6.47 -0.07 -10.01
N LEU A 55 -6.68 -0.31 -11.30
CA LEU A 55 -6.84 0.73 -12.32
C LEU A 55 -8.11 1.56 -12.11
N ASP A 56 -9.16 0.94 -11.59
CA ASP A 56 -10.43 1.59 -11.27
C ASP A 56 -10.37 2.42 -9.97
N LEU A 57 -9.27 2.38 -9.21
CA LEU A 57 -9.14 3.24 -8.02
C LEU A 57 -9.03 4.71 -8.45
N PRO A 58 -9.91 5.59 -7.95
CA PRO A 58 -9.84 7.01 -8.24
C PRO A 58 -8.50 7.64 -7.81
N ALA A 59 -8.01 8.61 -8.58
CA ALA A 59 -6.75 9.30 -8.30
C ALA A 59 -6.72 9.97 -6.90
N ASN A 60 -7.86 10.47 -6.43
CA ASN A 60 -7.95 11.08 -5.10
C ASN A 60 -7.75 10.06 -3.96
N GLU A 61 -8.07 8.78 -4.16
CA GLU A 61 -7.79 7.74 -3.18
C GLU A 61 -6.27 7.50 -3.05
N TRP A 62 -5.54 7.56 -4.17
CA TRP A 62 -4.08 7.49 -4.16
C TRP A 62 -3.46 8.72 -3.49
N ASN A 63 -3.94 9.92 -3.79
CA ASN A 63 -3.47 11.14 -3.10
C ASN A 63 -3.67 11.02 -1.59
N LYS A 64 -4.85 10.57 -1.16
CA LYS A 64 -5.14 10.35 0.25
C LYS A 64 -4.25 9.28 0.89
N CYS A 65 -3.86 8.24 0.16
CA CYS A 65 -2.87 7.27 0.62
C CYS A 65 -1.54 7.94 0.98
N PHE A 66 -1.03 8.81 0.10
CA PHE A 66 0.21 9.55 0.35
C PHE A 66 0.07 10.56 1.49
N GLU A 67 -1.06 11.27 1.58
CA GLU A 67 -1.36 12.16 2.72
C GLU A 67 -1.30 11.39 4.04
N ASN A 68 -2.01 10.27 4.14
CA ASN A 68 -1.99 9.40 5.32
C ASN A 68 -0.59 8.86 5.62
N TRP A 69 0.22 8.57 4.60
CA TRP A 69 1.59 8.11 4.78
C TRP A 69 2.47 9.20 5.39
N PHE A 70 2.35 10.44 4.92
CA PHE A 70 3.06 11.58 5.50
C PHE A 70 2.58 11.91 6.92
N GLU A 71 1.31 11.68 7.24
CA GLU A 71 0.80 11.80 8.62
C GLU A 71 1.25 10.64 9.52
N GLY A 72 1.44 9.45 8.96
CA GLY A 72 1.90 8.26 9.67
C GLY A 72 3.34 8.36 10.18
N MET A 73 4.23 9.01 9.43
CA MET A 73 5.63 9.17 9.83
C MET A 73 5.79 9.93 11.16
N PRO A 74 5.16 11.10 11.39
CA PRO A 74 5.11 11.75 12.70
C PRO A 74 4.49 10.88 13.79
N MET A 75 3.46 10.08 13.49
CA MET A 75 2.85 9.18 14.49
C MET A 75 3.85 8.14 14.97
N CYS A 76 4.61 7.51 14.07
CA CYS A 76 5.68 6.58 14.42
C CYS A 76 6.72 7.23 15.35
N ILE A 77 7.12 8.47 15.08
CA ILE A 77 8.06 9.22 15.94
C ILE A 77 7.45 9.48 17.32
N ASN A 78 6.22 10.00 17.37
CA ASN A 78 5.52 10.35 18.61
C ASN A 78 5.28 9.13 19.51
N LEU A 79 5.03 7.97 18.89
CA LEU A 79 4.85 6.69 19.56
C LEU A 79 6.16 5.93 19.78
N ARG A 80 7.32 6.53 19.51
CA ARG A 80 8.65 5.94 19.72
C ARG A 80 8.84 4.61 18.99
N GLY A 81 8.27 4.49 17.80
CA GLY A 81 8.34 3.28 16.96
C GLY A 81 7.28 2.23 17.26
N GLU A 82 6.34 2.48 18.19
CA GLU A 82 5.19 1.60 18.40
C GLU A 82 4.15 1.73 17.27
N TYR A 83 3.44 0.64 16.99
CA TYR A 83 2.40 0.57 15.96
C TYR A 83 1.20 1.47 16.28
N PHE A 84 0.62 2.12 15.25
CA PHE A 84 -0.54 3.00 15.38
C PHE A 84 -1.84 2.51 14.72
N GLU A 85 -1.84 1.38 14.01
CA GLU A 85 -3.06 0.82 13.39
C GLU A 85 -4.15 0.41 14.40
N LYS A 86 -3.81 0.28 15.68
CA LYS A 86 -4.66 -0.26 16.76
C LYS A 86 -4.93 0.70 17.92
N GLN A 87 -4.66 1.99 17.74
CA GLN A 87 -5.00 3.02 18.73
C GLN A 87 -6.36 3.66 18.48
#